data_AF-A0A3D1LHY6-F1
#
_entry.id   AF-A0A3D1LHY6-F1
#
_cell.length_a   1.000
_cell.length_b   1.000
_cell.length_c   1.000
_cell.angle_alpha   90.00
_cell.angle_beta   90.00
_cell.angle_gamma   90.00
#
_symmetry.space_group_name_H-M   'P 1'
#
loop_
_entity.id
_entity.type
_entity.pdbx_description
1 polymer ?
#
loop_
_entity_poly.entity_id
_entity_poly.type
_entity_poly.pdbx_seq_one_letter_code
_entity_poly.pdbx_strand_id
1 'polypeptide(L)'
;MLRNIFILLAFALLTSAASAEIYKWEDENGIHLTDSPGSVPEKYREKVYADTRAQIKNTAPKATGIANLNIPAVVNQINQVSVFQANLEQQRHKAEALRQQQARTLAVSNKKVKSAFASLAGFMVIWLMLGSFLLIGWIATIVDIVRSEFETPSNKTVWMLLVIFIPLIGMVLYYIFGLGQKCSSISYMDRQREDLQARLSPRDPKDRDFII
;
A
#
# COMPACT_ATOMS: atom_id res chain seq x y z
N MET A 1 0.73 2.50 18.23
CA MET A 1 0.80 2.53 16.75
C MET A 1 1.85 1.57 16.18
N LEU A 2 3.04 1.42 16.78
CA LEU A 2 4.10 0.51 16.31
C LEU A 2 3.68 -0.97 16.20
N ARG A 3 2.84 -1.45 17.13
CA ARG A 3 2.31 -2.83 17.14
C ARG A 3 1.45 -3.16 15.92
N ASN A 4 0.70 -2.18 15.40
CA ASN A 4 -0.18 -2.39 14.26
C ASN A 4 0.60 -2.40 12.92
N ILE A 5 1.74 -1.70 12.86
CA ILE A 5 2.67 -1.73 11.73
C ILE A 5 3.33 -3.12 11.62
N PHE A 6 3.75 -3.71 12.74
CA PHE A 6 4.29 -5.08 12.74
C PHE A 6 3.26 -6.14 12.31
N ILE A 7 1.99 -5.98 12.70
CA ILE A 7 0.92 -6.90 12.30
C ILE A 7 0.60 -6.77 10.81
N LEU A 8 0.59 -5.56 10.26
CA LEU A 8 0.40 -5.33 8.82
C LEU A 8 1.58 -5.84 7.99
N LEU A 9 2.82 -5.70 8.49
CA LEU A 9 4.02 -6.23 7.84
C LEU A 9 4.06 -7.77 7.88
N ALA A 10 3.65 -8.38 9.00
CA ALA A 10 3.52 -9.83 9.13
C ALA A 10 2.41 -10.40 8.23
N PHE A 11 1.30 -9.68 8.06
CA PHE A 11 0.22 -10.08 7.15
C PHE A 11 0.63 -9.98 5.67
N ALA A 12 1.45 -8.98 5.31
CA ALA A 12 2.01 -8.84 3.96
C ALA A 12 3.06 -9.91 3.62
N LEU A 13 3.74 -10.50 4.62
CA LEU A 13 4.68 -11.61 4.43
C LEU A 13 3.99 -12.99 4.41
N LEU A 14 2.71 -13.09 4.81
CA LEU A 14 1.93 -14.33 4.82
C LEU A 14 1.04 -14.54 3.59
N THR A 15 1.02 -13.62 2.62
CA THR A 15 0.37 -13.88 1.32
C THR A 15 1.23 -14.83 0.50
N SER A 16 1.16 -16.10 0.90
CA SER A 16 1.60 -17.27 0.16
C SER A 16 1.18 -17.13 -1.30
N ALA A 17 2.14 -17.33 -2.20
CA ALA A 17 1.88 -17.44 -3.62
C ALA A 17 0.73 -18.42 -3.85
N ALA A 18 -0.38 -17.91 -4.37
CA ALA A 18 -1.40 -18.76 -4.97
C ALA A 18 -0.72 -19.43 -6.17
N SER A 19 -0.22 -20.65 -5.94
CA SER A 19 0.41 -21.45 -6.98
C SER A 19 -0.68 -21.85 -7.96
N ALA A 20 -0.82 -21.09 -9.04
CA ALA A 20 -1.50 -21.58 -10.23
C ALA A 20 -0.69 -22.80 -10.72
N GLU A 21 -1.33 -23.93 -10.92
CA GLU A 21 -0.70 -25.12 -11.49
C GLU A 21 -0.34 -24.81 -12.96
N ILE A 22 0.92 -24.46 -13.23
CA ILE A 22 1.43 -24.19 -14.57
C ILE A 22 1.77 -25.53 -15.22
N TYR A 23 1.09 -25.87 -16.31
CA TYR A 23 1.34 -27.10 -17.06
C TYR A 23 2.54 -26.90 -17.99
N LYS A 24 3.51 -27.80 -17.90
CA LYS A 24 4.72 -27.81 -18.72
C LYS A 24 4.64 -28.92 -19.78
N TRP A 25 4.91 -28.58 -21.04
CA TRP A 25 5.11 -29.54 -22.12
C TRP A 25 6.29 -29.12 -23.02
N GLU A 26 6.88 -30.07 -23.75
CA GLU A 26 8.12 -29.87 -24.51
C GLU A 26 7.97 -30.43 -25.92
N ASP A 27 8.38 -29.64 -26.91
CA ASP A 27 8.44 -30.04 -28.32
C ASP A 27 9.82 -29.73 -28.93
N GLU A 28 9.96 -29.91 -30.25
CA GLU A 28 11.20 -29.67 -31.00
C GLU A 28 11.63 -28.18 -30.99
N ASN A 29 10.73 -27.27 -30.62
CA ASN A 29 10.97 -25.82 -30.55
C ASN A 29 11.26 -25.33 -29.12
N GLY A 30 11.14 -26.20 -28.11
CA GLY A 30 11.52 -25.92 -26.72
C GLY A 30 10.43 -26.21 -25.70
N ILE A 31 10.56 -25.58 -24.52
CA ILE A 31 9.68 -25.79 -23.38
C ILE A 31 8.54 -24.77 -23.40
N HIS A 32 7.31 -25.26 -23.36
CA HIS A 32 6.09 -24.46 -23.32
C HIS A 32 5.40 -24.58 -21.95
N LEU A 33 4.98 -23.43 -21.41
CA LEU A 33 4.28 -23.29 -20.13
C LEU A 33 2.87 -22.77 -20.42
N THR A 34 1.85 -23.39 -19.83
CA THR A 34 0.46 -22.95 -20.05
C THR A 34 -0.40 -23.10 -18.81
N ASP A 35 -1.28 -22.13 -18.60
CA ASP A 35 -2.19 -22.06 -17.43
C ASP A 35 -3.50 -22.83 -17.64
N SER A 36 -3.66 -23.49 -18.79
CA SER A 36 -4.90 -24.19 -19.15
C SER A 36 -4.60 -25.57 -19.75
N PRO A 37 -5.20 -26.66 -19.27
CA PRO A 37 -4.93 -28.00 -19.81
C PRO A 37 -5.47 -28.17 -21.24
N GLY A 38 -6.37 -27.29 -21.69
CA GLY A 38 -6.96 -27.32 -23.02
C GLY A 38 -6.03 -26.84 -24.16
N SER A 39 -5.02 -26.03 -23.85
CA SER A 39 -4.05 -25.49 -24.82
C SER A 39 -2.87 -26.44 -25.08
N VAL A 40 -2.74 -27.52 -24.31
CA VAL A 40 -1.75 -28.58 -24.56
C VAL A 40 -2.20 -29.44 -25.74
N PRO A 41 -1.38 -29.60 -26.80
CA PRO A 41 -1.70 -30.48 -27.92
C PRO A 41 -1.96 -31.92 -27.46
N GLU A 42 -2.90 -32.62 -28.10
CA GLU A 42 -3.32 -33.97 -27.67
C GLU A 42 -2.14 -34.95 -27.51
N LYS A 43 -1.14 -34.86 -28.38
CA LYS A 43 0.09 -35.67 -28.36
C LYS A 43 0.86 -35.60 -27.03
N TYR A 44 0.76 -34.50 -26.28
CA TYR A 44 1.51 -34.28 -25.03
C TYR A 44 0.61 -34.29 -23.79
N ARG A 45 -0.71 -34.31 -23.98
CA ARG A 45 -1.70 -34.20 -22.92
C ARG A 45 -1.68 -35.41 -21.96
N GLU A 46 -1.42 -36.60 -22.50
CA GLU A 46 -1.34 -37.83 -21.70
C GLU A 46 -0.17 -37.81 -20.70
N LYS A 47 1.00 -37.29 -21.11
CA LYS A 47 2.16 -37.12 -20.21
C LYS A 47 1.86 -36.17 -19.06
N VAL A 48 1.18 -35.06 -19.35
CA VAL A 48 0.77 -34.08 -18.33
C VAL A 48 -0.15 -34.72 -17.30
N TYR A 49 -1.16 -35.49 -17.72
CA TYR A 49 -2.05 -36.20 -16.80
C TYR A 49 -1.36 -37.33 -16.03
N ALA A 50 -0.37 -38.00 -16.63
CA ALA A 50 0.41 -39.04 -15.96
C ALA A 50 1.25 -38.48 -14.81
N ASP A 51 1.93 -37.35 -15.02
CA ASP A 51 2.72 -36.67 -13.99
C ASP A 51 1.83 -36.10 -12.88
N THR A 52 0.71 -35.46 -13.23
CA THR A 52 -0.26 -34.98 -12.24
C THR A 52 -0.84 -36.14 -11.43
N ARG A 53 -1.16 -37.27 -12.07
CA ARG A 53 -1.67 -38.48 -11.38
C ARG A 53 -0.61 -39.09 -10.45
N ALA A 54 0.67 -39.08 -10.83
CA ALA A 54 1.76 -39.57 -10.00
C ALA A 54 1.95 -38.70 -8.74
N GLN A 55 1.82 -37.38 -8.87
CA GLN A 55 1.87 -36.46 -7.74
C GLN A 55 0.67 -36.63 -6.80
N ILE A 56 -0.56 -36.75 -7.34
CA ILE A 56 -1.78 -36.97 -6.54
C ILE A 56 -1.73 -38.30 -5.78
N LYS A 57 -1.16 -39.36 -6.39
CA LYS A 57 -1.03 -40.68 -5.78
C LYS A 57 -0.10 -40.67 -4.54
N ASN A 58 0.84 -39.74 -4.47
CA ASN A 58 1.74 -39.59 -3.32
C ASN A 58 1.15 -38.73 -2.19
N THR A 59 -0.04 -38.13 -2.38
CA THR A 59 -0.61 -37.15 -1.43
C THR A 59 -2.03 -37.49 -0.94
N ALA A 60 -2.73 -38.51 -1.46
CA ALA A 60 -4.10 -38.82 -1.03
C ALA A 60 -4.33 -40.30 -0.62
N PRO A 61 -5.13 -40.59 0.44
CA PRO A 61 -5.39 -41.94 0.92
C PRO A 61 -6.33 -42.74 -0.02
N LYS A 62 -6.05 -44.04 -0.11
CA LYS A 62 -6.66 -45.02 -1.02
C LYS A 62 -8.15 -45.25 -0.70
N ALA A 63 -9.03 -45.07 -1.70
CA ALA A 63 -10.41 -45.57 -1.68
C ALA A 63 -10.56 -46.70 -2.70
N THR A 64 -11.07 -47.83 -2.22
CA THR A 64 -11.25 -49.11 -2.92
C THR A 64 -12.67 -49.20 -3.48
N GLY A 65 -12.85 -49.73 -4.69
CA GLY A 65 -14.08 -50.47 -4.99
C GLY A 65 -14.36 -50.77 -6.47
N ILE A 66 -14.27 -52.06 -6.86
CA ILE A 66 -15.36 -53.03 -7.18
C ILE A 66 -15.93 -52.80 -8.60
N ALA A 67 -15.46 -53.52 -9.63
CA ALA A 67 -15.84 -54.86 -10.10
C ALA A 67 -17.15 -54.93 -10.93
N ASN A 68 -16.94 -55.06 -12.24
CA ASN A 68 -17.57 -55.95 -13.22
C ASN A 68 -18.95 -56.58 -12.88
N LEU A 69 -19.94 -56.39 -13.77
CA LEU A 69 -21.11 -57.27 -13.87
C LEU A 69 -21.69 -57.24 -15.29
N ASN A 70 -21.82 -58.43 -15.87
CA ASN A 70 -22.45 -58.72 -17.16
C ASN A 70 -23.79 -59.46 -16.89
N ILE A 71 -24.71 -59.44 -17.88
CA ILE A 71 -26.12 -59.93 -17.92
C ILE A 71 -27.17 -58.80 -17.68
N PRO A 72 -27.54 -57.84 -18.59
CA PRO A 72 -28.79 -57.83 -19.43
C PRO A 72 -28.95 -56.67 -20.50
N ALA A 73 -28.79 -56.89 -21.82
CA ALA A 73 -28.64 -55.74 -22.76
C ALA A 73 -29.90 -54.88 -23.08
N VAL A 74 -31.12 -55.44 -23.08
CA VAL A 74 -32.32 -54.73 -23.63
C VAL A 74 -33.18 -54.03 -22.56
N VAL A 75 -33.26 -54.56 -21.33
CA VAL A 75 -33.96 -53.88 -20.21
C VAL A 75 -33.11 -52.74 -19.62
N ASN A 76 -31.78 -52.86 -19.67
CA ASN A 76 -30.88 -51.79 -19.26
C ASN A 76 -30.96 -50.57 -20.18
N GLN A 77 -31.29 -50.75 -21.45
CA GLN A 77 -31.36 -49.62 -22.38
C GLN A 77 -32.57 -48.71 -22.09
N ILE A 78 -33.73 -49.28 -21.73
CA ILE A 78 -34.93 -48.51 -21.36
C ILE A 78 -34.72 -47.80 -20.01
N ASN A 79 -34.11 -48.50 -19.04
CA ASN A 79 -33.71 -47.87 -17.76
C ASN A 79 -32.60 -46.82 -17.95
N GLN A 80 -31.68 -46.99 -18.90
CA GLN A 80 -30.65 -45.99 -19.18
C GLN A 80 -31.24 -44.73 -19.82
N VAL A 81 -32.25 -44.84 -20.68
CA VAL A 81 -32.91 -43.67 -21.30
C VAL A 81 -33.69 -42.87 -20.25
N SER A 82 -34.42 -43.51 -19.34
CA SER A 82 -35.13 -42.81 -18.25
C SER A 82 -34.17 -42.14 -17.27
N VAL A 83 -33.04 -42.78 -16.96
CA VAL A 83 -31.98 -42.20 -16.10
C VAL A 83 -31.23 -41.06 -16.82
N PHE A 84 -31.06 -41.15 -18.13
CA PHE A 84 -30.47 -40.07 -18.94
C PHE A 84 -31.38 -38.84 -18.98
N GLN A 85 -32.68 -39.05 -19.16
CA GLN A 85 -33.69 -38.00 -19.18
C GLN A 85 -33.82 -37.32 -17.80
N ALA A 86 -33.84 -38.10 -16.72
CA ALA A 86 -33.82 -37.58 -15.34
C ALA A 86 -32.55 -36.76 -15.04
N ASN A 87 -31.38 -37.20 -15.52
CA ASN A 87 -30.13 -36.45 -15.38
C ASN A 87 -30.14 -35.12 -16.15
N LEU A 88 -30.80 -35.07 -17.31
CA LEU A 88 -30.92 -33.86 -18.14
C LEU A 88 -31.78 -32.79 -17.47
N GLU A 89 -32.91 -33.20 -16.88
CA GLU A 89 -33.77 -32.32 -16.09
C GLU A 89 -33.05 -31.84 -14.82
N GLN A 90 -32.34 -32.74 -14.15
CA GLN A 90 -31.52 -32.38 -13.00
C GLN A 90 -30.40 -31.39 -13.37
N GLN A 91 -29.79 -31.52 -14.54
CA GLN A 91 -28.81 -30.55 -15.05
C GLN A 91 -29.45 -29.20 -15.36
N ARG A 92 -30.65 -29.15 -15.94
CA ARG A 92 -31.39 -27.90 -16.16
C ARG A 92 -31.68 -27.18 -14.86
N HIS A 93 -32.19 -27.87 -13.84
CA HIS A 93 -32.45 -27.28 -12.54
C HIS A 93 -31.17 -26.80 -11.85
N LYS A 94 -30.07 -27.55 -11.97
CA LYS A 94 -28.76 -27.10 -11.47
C LYS A 94 -28.26 -25.86 -12.22
N ALA A 95 -28.42 -25.81 -13.55
CA ALA A 95 -28.02 -24.67 -14.37
C ALA A 95 -28.85 -23.41 -14.07
N GLU A 96 -30.15 -23.56 -13.83
CA GLU A 96 -31.04 -22.48 -13.43
C GLU A 96 -30.72 -21.99 -12.01
N ALA A 97 -30.47 -22.90 -11.07
CA ALA A 97 -30.04 -22.55 -9.72
C ALA A 97 -28.68 -21.82 -9.72
N LEU A 98 -27.74 -22.25 -10.55
CA LEU A 98 -26.45 -21.57 -10.78
C LEU A 98 -26.64 -20.18 -11.37
N ARG A 99 -27.51 -20.00 -12.36
CA ARG A 99 -27.84 -18.68 -12.92
C ARG A 99 -28.46 -17.76 -11.87
N GLN A 100 -29.36 -18.28 -11.04
CA GLN A 100 -29.94 -17.50 -9.94
C GLN A 100 -28.90 -17.14 -8.88
N GLN A 101 -27.99 -18.05 -8.53
CA GLN A 101 -26.87 -17.75 -7.65
C GLN A 101 -25.93 -16.72 -8.25
N GLN A 102 -25.59 -16.82 -9.54
CA GLN A 102 -24.79 -15.80 -10.22
C GLN A 102 -25.47 -14.43 -10.17
N ALA A 103 -26.75 -14.32 -10.52
CA ALA A 103 -27.47 -13.04 -10.42
C ALA A 103 -27.47 -12.45 -9.00
N ARG A 104 -27.64 -13.30 -7.97
CA ARG A 104 -27.58 -12.88 -6.56
C ARG A 104 -26.17 -12.47 -6.13
N THR A 105 -25.14 -13.23 -6.51
CA THR A 105 -23.73 -12.92 -6.18
C THR A 105 -23.26 -11.65 -6.86
N LEU A 106 -23.69 -11.38 -8.10
CA LEU A 106 -23.42 -10.13 -8.81
C LEU A 106 -24.05 -8.93 -8.09
N ALA A 107 -25.31 -9.06 -7.66
CA ALA A 107 -26.00 -8.00 -6.93
C ALA A 107 -25.39 -7.73 -5.53
N VAL A 108 -25.00 -8.78 -4.80
CA VAL A 108 -24.34 -8.65 -3.48
C VAL A 108 -22.92 -8.09 -3.63
N SER A 109 -22.17 -8.56 -4.63
CA SER A 109 -20.83 -8.07 -4.96
C SER A 109 -20.83 -6.56 -5.19
N ASN A 110 -21.76 -6.07 -6.01
CA ASN A 110 -21.83 -4.64 -6.33
C ASN A 110 -22.08 -3.77 -5.09
N LYS A 111 -22.94 -4.22 -4.15
CA LYS A 111 -23.16 -3.52 -2.88
C LYS A 111 -21.91 -3.52 -1.99
N LYS A 112 -21.21 -4.66 -1.87
CA LYS A 112 -20.00 -4.80 -1.05
C LYS A 112 -18.81 -4.00 -1.61
N VAL A 113 -18.71 -3.93 -2.94
CA VAL A 113 -17.68 -3.16 -3.64
C VAL A 113 -17.91 -1.66 -3.45
N LYS A 114 -19.15 -1.18 -3.58
CA LYS A 114 -19.48 0.23 -3.34
C LYS A 114 -19.20 0.67 -1.90
N SER A 115 -19.52 -0.16 -0.91
CA SER A 115 -19.23 0.17 0.49
C SER A 115 -17.73 0.15 0.79
N ALA A 116 -16.96 -0.73 0.17
CA ALA A 116 -15.49 -0.74 0.27
C ALA A 116 -14.85 0.50 -0.38
N PHE A 117 -15.36 0.95 -1.53
CA PHE A 117 -14.89 2.19 -2.13
C PHE A 117 -15.29 3.42 -1.32
N ALA A 118 -16.47 3.43 -0.70
CA ALA A 118 -16.90 4.53 0.15
C ALA A 118 -16.00 4.67 1.41
N SER A 119 -15.61 3.57 2.04
CA SER A 119 -14.68 3.62 3.18
C SER A 119 -13.28 4.05 2.76
N LEU A 120 -12.79 3.58 1.60
CA LEU A 120 -11.52 4.01 1.04
C LEU A 120 -11.51 5.50 0.66
N ALA A 121 -12.61 5.99 0.06
CA ALA A 121 -12.78 7.39 -0.29
C ALA A 121 -12.81 8.28 0.97
N GLY A 122 -13.53 7.87 2.02
CA GLY A 122 -13.52 8.59 3.29
C GLY A 122 -12.12 8.68 3.91
N PHE A 123 -11.37 7.57 3.89
CA PHE A 123 -9.98 7.54 4.34
C PHE A 123 -9.08 8.47 3.52
N MET A 124 -9.21 8.46 2.19
CA MET A 124 -8.50 9.35 1.28
C MET A 124 -8.77 10.82 1.59
N VAL A 125 -10.02 11.20 1.84
CA VAL A 125 -10.39 12.59 2.17
C VAL A 125 -9.73 13.05 3.46
N ILE A 126 -9.70 12.20 4.50
CA ILE A 126 -9.04 12.53 5.77
C ILE A 126 -7.54 12.75 5.56
N TRP A 127 -6.88 11.88 4.81
CA TRP A 127 -5.46 12.03 4.48
C TRP A 127 -5.17 13.26 3.64
N LEU A 128 -6.05 13.58 2.69
CA LEU A 128 -5.91 14.77 1.85
C LEU A 128 -6.10 16.05 2.68
N MET A 129 -7.07 16.08 3.58
CA MET A 129 -7.26 17.17 4.55
C MET A 129 -6.03 17.35 5.44
N LEU A 130 -5.51 16.26 6.01
CA LEU A 130 -4.33 16.29 6.87
C LEU A 130 -3.09 16.75 6.09
N GLY A 131 -2.84 16.17 4.92
CA GLY A 131 -1.71 16.53 4.06
C GLY A 131 -1.78 17.98 3.59
N SER A 132 -2.97 18.46 3.24
CA SER A 132 -3.21 19.86 2.87
C SER A 132 -2.92 20.81 4.04
N PHE A 133 -3.40 20.49 5.24
CA PHE A 133 -3.12 21.28 6.42
C PHE A 133 -1.62 21.36 6.73
N LEU A 134 -0.91 20.23 6.64
CA LEU A 134 0.55 20.18 6.81
C LEU A 134 1.29 20.99 5.74
N LEU A 135 0.83 20.92 4.48
CA LEU A 135 1.41 21.67 3.37
C LEU A 135 1.24 23.19 3.58
N ILE A 136 0.05 23.63 3.97
CA ILE A 136 -0.24 25.03 4.27
C ILE A 136 0.64 25.51 5.43
N GLY A 137 0.73 24.73 6.51
CA GLY A 137 1.60 25.04 7.65
C GLY A 137 3.07 25.14 7.25
N TRP A 138 3.54 24.24 6.38
CA TRP A 138 4.91 24.22 5.88
C TRP A 138 5.24 25.46 5.03
N ILE A 139 4.34 25.84 4.13
CA ILE A 139 4.51 27.07 3.34
C ILE A 139 4.48 28.30 4.27
N ALA A 140 3.55 28.33 5.23
CA ALA A 140 3.44 29.44 6.18
C ALA A 140 4.72 29.61 7.02
N THR A 141 5.36 28.52 7.44
CA THR A 141 6.65 28.58 8.17
C THR A 141 7.79 29.07 7.30
N ILE A 142 7.87 28.65 6.04
CA ILE A 142 8.86 29.19 5.10
C ILE A 142 8.65 30.70 4.93
N VAL A 143 7.41 31.15 4.73
CA VAL A 143 7.08 32.58 4.60
C VAL A 143 7.45 33.34 5.88
N ASP A 144 7.17 32.79 7.06
CA ASP A 144 7.53 33.41 8.34
C ASP A 144 9.05 33.54 8.51
N ILE A 145 9.83 32.52 8.13
CA ILE A 145 11.30 32.55 8.15
C ILE A 145 11.84 33.60 7.16
N VAL A 146 11.29 33.65 5.94
CA VAL A 146 11.72 34.61 4.92
C VAL A 146 11.42 36.04 5.36
N ARG A 147 10.25 36.28 5.97
CA ARG A 147 9.85 37.61 6.47
C ARG A 147 10.53 38.01 7.77
N SER A 148 10.97 37.06 8.58
CA SER A 148 11.62 37.36 9.85
C SER A 148 13.04 37.89 9.66
N GLU A 149 13.38 38.91 10.45
CA GLU A 149 14.73 39.44 10.60
C GLU A 149 15.40 38.71 11.77
N PHE A 150 16.45 37.94 11.46
CA PHE A 150 17.25 37.22 12.44
C PHE A 150 18.49 38.02 12.78
N GLU A 151 18.99 37.87 14.01
CA GLU A 151 20.19 38.57 14.50
C GLU A 151 21.44 38.29 13.67
N THR A 152 21.52 37.10 13.09
CA THR A 152 22.60 36.75 12.16
C THR A 152 22.02 36.19 10.85
N PRO A 153 22.61 36.55 9.69
CA PRO A 153 22.19 36.00 8.41
C PRO A 153 22.39 34.48 8.32
N SER A 154 23.37 33.93 9.06
CA SER A 154 23.63 32.49 9.15
C SER A 154 22.45 31.72 9.76
N ASN A 155 21.89 32.21 10.88
CA ASN A 155 20.76 31.54 11.54
C ASN A 155 19.53 31.45 10.63
N LYS A 156 19.27 32.50 9.84
CA LYS A 156 18.18 32.50 8.86
C LYS A 156 18.34 31.38 7.83
N THR A 157 19.54 31.22 7.29
CA THR A 157 19.83 30.18 6.29
C THR A 157 19.73 28.78 6.90
N VAL A 158 20.21 28.57 8.12
CA VAL A 158 20.09 27.27 8.81
C VAL A 158 18.63 26.90 9.03
N TRP A 159 17.80 27.83 9.51
CA TRP A 159 16.37 27.58 9.71
C TRP A 159 15.63 27.30 8.41
N MET A 160 15.96 28.03 7.34
CA MET A 160 15.40 27.78 6.00
C MET A 160 15.79 26.40 5.48
N LEU A 161 17.07 26.02 5.60
CA LEU A 161 17.58 24.73 5.15
C LEU A 161 16.94 23.57 5.93
N LEU A 162 16.82 23.72 7.26
CA LEU A 162 16.20 22.73 8.14
C LEU A 162 14.74 22.46 7.74
N VAL A 163 13.95 23.51 7.50
CA VAL A 163 12.53 23.38 7.13
C VAL A 163 12.34 22.83 5.72
N ILE A 164 13.28 23.09 4.80
CA ILE A 164 13.21 22.53 3.44
C ILE A 164 13.59 21.04 3.42
N PHE A 165 14.68 20.67 4.09
CA PHE A 165 15.17 19.27 4.08
C PHE A 165 14.36 18.36 5.00
N ILE A 166 13.76 18.92 6.06
CA ILE A 166 12.98 18.14 7.02
C ILE A 166 11.69 18.90 7.39
N PRO A 167 10.66 18.89 6.52
CA PRO A 167 9.44 19.72 6.65
C PRO A 167 8.73 19.62 8.00
N LEU A 168 8.52 18.39 8.48
CA LEU A 168 7.77 18.13 9.72
C LEU A 168 8.57 18.51 10.97
N ILE A 169 9.81 18.01 11.07
CA ILE A 169 10.66 18.25 12.24
C ILE A 169 11.15 19.69 12.26
N GLY A 170 11.52 20.23 11.10
CA GLY A 170 11.95 21.62 10.94
C GLY A 170 10.87 22.61 11.34
N MET A 171 9.60 22.37 10.98
CA MET A 171 8.49 23.20 11.47
C MET A 171 8.39 23.20 12.99
N VAL A 172 8.40 22.01 13.62
CA VAL A 172 8.26 21.88 15.07
C VAL A 172 9.43 22.56 15.79
N LEU A 173 10.66 22.31 15.35
CA LEU A 173 11.86 22.94 15.92
C LEU A 173 11.85 24.45 15.73
N TYR A 174 11.35 24.95 14.60
CA TYR A 174 11.25 26.37 14.34
C TYR A 174 10.30 27.07 15.34
N TYR A 175 9.14 26.47 15.61
CA TYR A 175 8.20 27.02 16.58
C TYR A 175 8.72 26.98 18.02
N ILE A 176 9.54 25.97 18.38
CA ILE A 176 10.07 25.83 19.75
C ILE A 176 11.29 26.73 19.97
N PHE A 177 12.26 26.72 19.05
CA PHE A 177 13.57 27.37 19.23
C PHE A 177 13.80 28.54 18.28
N GLY A 178 13.25 28.49 17.07
CA GLY A 178 13.46 29.50 16.03
C GLY A 178 12.80 30.85 16.34
N LEU A 179 11.67 30.85 17.05
CA LEU A 179 11.00 32.08 17.50
C LEU A 179 11.84 32.90 18.50
N GLY A 180 12.61 32.23 19.36
CA GLY A 180 13.43 32.90 20.40
C GLY A 180 14.71 33.55 19.88
N GLN A 181 15.10 33.26 18.64
CA GLN A 181 16.29 33.81 17.97
C GLN A 181 15.97 35.01 17.06
N LYS A 182 14.72 35.46 17.07
CA LYS A 182 14.29 36.68 16.37
C LYS A 182 14.85 37.89 17.12
N CYS A 183 15.31 38.88 16.37
CA CYS A 183 15.76 40.15 16.93
C CYS A 183 14.69 40.73 17.87
N SER A 184 14.97 40.77 19.17
CA SER A 184 14.10 41.47 20.12
C SER A 184 14.41 42.96 20.06
N SER A 185 13.37 43.80 20.02
CA SER A 185 13.52 45.27 19.98
C SER A 185 14.29 45.82 21.19
N ILE A 186 14.40 45.05 22.27
CA ILE A 186 15.14 45.38 23.49
C ILE A 186 16.64 45.44 23.20
N SER A 187 17.18 44.49 22.43
CA SER A 187 18.62 44.46 22.10
C SER A 187 19.05 45.64 21.22
N TYR A 188 18.17 46.17 20.37
CA TYR A 188 18.44 47.36 19.58
C TYR A 188 18.52 48.63 20.43
N MET A 189 17.65 48.76 21.43
CA MET A 189 17.65 49.92 22.31
C MET A 189 18.87 49.97 23.23
N ASP A 190 19.37 48.82 23.69
CA ASP A 190 20.57 48.75 24.52
C ASP A 190 21.82 49.18 23.75
N ARG A 191 22.00 48.67 22.52
CA ARG A 191 23.14 49.04 21.67
C ARG A 191 23.13 50.52 21.30
N GLN A 192 21.94 51.06 21.00
CA GLN A 192 21.79 52.48 20.71
C GLN A 192 22.05 53.34 21.96
N ARG A 193 21.65 52.88 23.15
CA ARG A 193 21.96 53.55 24.42
C ARG A 193 23.45 53.53 24.74
N GLU A 194 24.14 52.43 24.51
CA GLU A 194 25.60 52.34 24.67
C GLU A 194 26.33 53.31 23.74
N ASP A 195 25.94 53.38 22.46
CA ASP A 195 26.51 54.34 21.51
C ASP A 195 26.23 55.80 21.92
N LEU A 196 25.01 56.08 22.38
CA LEU A 196 24.65 57.39 22.92
C LEU A 196 25.46 57.72 24.18
N GLN A 197 25.62 56.75 25.08
CA GLN A 197 26.37 56.91 26.32
C GLN A 197 27.87 57.08 26.04
N ALA A 198 28.43 56.37 25.06
CA ALA A 198 29.82 56.56 24.61
C ALA A 198 30.03 57.94 23.97
N ARG A 199 29.03 58.48 23.26
CA ARG A 199 29.08 59.85 22.70
C ARG A 199 28.91 60.94 23.75
N LEU A 200 28.09 60.69 24.77
CA LEU A 200 27.82 61.63 25.86
C LEU A 200 28.83 61.52 27.00
N SER A 201 29.58 60.41 27.09
CA SER A 201 30.65 60.22 28.05
C SER A 201 31.76 61.25 27.76
N PRO A 202 32.07 62.16 28.68
CA PRO A 202 33.17 63.09 28.51
C PRO A 202 34.47 62.30 28.34
N ARG A 203 35.25 62.60 27.30
CA ARG A 203 36.55 62.00 27.07
C ARG A 203 37.43 62.27 28.30
N ASP A 204 37.87 61.21 28.98
CA ASP A 204 38.64 61.31 30.22
C ASP A 204 39.91 62.16 29.97
N PRO A 205 40.14 63.24 30.74
CA PRO A 205 41.31 64.10 30.55
C PRO A 205 42.65 63.39 30.72
N LYS A 206 42.71 62.19 31.33
CA LYS A 206 43.93 61.39 31.48
C LYS A 206 44.45 60.74 30.18
N ASP A 207 43.63 60.65 29.13
CA ASP A 207 44.03 60.01 27.87
C ASP A 207 44.80 60.97 26.92
N ARG A 208 45.16 62.18 27.41
CA ARG A 208 45.90 63.20 26.66
C ARG A 208 47.41 63.19 26.90
N ASP A 209 47.91 62.26 27.72
CA ASP A 209 49.31 62.27 28.17
C ASP A 209 50.24 61.35 27.36
N PHE A 210 49.76 60.71 26.28
CA PHE A 210 50.51 59.72 25.49
C PHE A 210 50.98 60.18 24.11
N ILE A 211 51.02 61.49 23.84
CA ILE A 211 51.66 62.03 22.63
C ILE A 211 52.90 62.82 23.05
N ILE A 212 54.05 62.13 23.14
CA ILE A 212 55.40 62.70 23.11
C ILE A 212 56.23 61.85 22.16
#